data_AF-A0A1Q9JQR7-F1
#
_entry.id   AF-A0A1Q9JQR7-F1
#
_cell.length_a   1.000
_cell.length_b   1.000
_cell.length_c   1.000
_cell.angle_alpha   90.00
_cell.angle_beta   90.00
_cell.angle_gamma   90.00
#
_symmetry.space_group_name_H-M   'P 1'
#
loop_
_entity.id
_entity.type
_entity.pdbx_description
1 polymer ?
#
loop_
_entity_poly.entity_id
_entity_poly.type
_entity_poly.pdbx_seq_one_letter_code
_entity_poly.pdbx_strand_id
1 'polypeptide(L)'
;MIIAVVGSGGKTTRIHNLAEEYIKQEKTVFVTTTTHMLKEEDTLITDSLDVIQRELETKGYCMAGTCTSNGKIGPLPEKLLKEVNQIADVVLIEADGSKGLPIKFPGENEPVIPEEIDEIHVVTGLSALDKMFGKVSHRLSLVKECLKISEETLVEPKHLQQLAMEGYVKPLRKKYPEVKVKICPGQVNTLYEKIVAEFLREEKDVSVIQKEWFQLQPQLIIFGGGHVSGKLLKLAKFLGFYTVVIDDREEFANILNLPEADEIYCCEFDQVENVLPYGDWNYYVVVTRGHAADRICVEKVLNRSYEYLGMIGSKKKVTTTFEALKKDGFSQEQIKTIHAPIGLKIGARTPEEIAVSIAAELIQCKNLGTISTMTKELLETDQNGLLCVITNKSGSSPRGVGSMMLVTSDGIIGSIGGGILEKTVIEEAKSKKTICKETYDLSNSESAKLGMICGGKNEILFIPIHE
;
A
#
# COMPACT_ATOMS: atom_id res chain seq x y z
N MET A 1 28.77 21.64 3.54
CA MET A 1 27.46 21.26 4.09
C MET A 1 27.56 19.89 4.72
N ILE A 2 27.03 19.68 5.93
CA ILE A 2 27.17 18.45 6.70
C ILE A 2 25.77 17.89 7.00
N ILE A 3 25.52 16.65 6.59
CA ILE A 3 24.23 15.95 6.77
C ILE A 3 24.43 14.69 7.60
N ALA A 4 23.68 14.56 8.69
CA ALA A 4 23.67 13.38 9.53
C ALA A 4 22.46 12.52 9.17
N VAL A 5 22.69 11.23 8.91
CA VAL A 5 21.65 10.24 8.62
C VAL A 5 21.51 9.33 9.83
N VAL A 6 20.31 9.34 10.43
CA VAL A 6 19.97 8.58 11.66
C VAL A 6 18.75 7.69 11.41
N GLY A 7 18.38 6.84 12.37
CA GLY A 7 17.21 5.96 12.25
C GLY A 7 17.54 4.60 11.64
N SER A 8 16.58 3.97 10.97
CA SER A 8 16.71 2.57 10.52
C SER A 8 15.92 2.27 9.25
N GLY A 9 16.32 1.20 8.55
CA GLY A 9 15.61 0.71 7.36
C GLY A 9 15.83 1.55 6.10
N GLY A 10 17.10 1.79 5.75
CA GLY A 10 17.48 2.49 4.50
C GLY A 10 18.51 3.61 4.65
N LYS A 11 19.25 3.69 5.76
CA LYS A 11 20.26 4.74 5.98
C LYS A 11 21.35 4.77 4.92
N THR A 12 21.97 3.62 4.66
CA THR A 12 23.02 3.47 3.65
C THR A 12 22.49 3.84 2.27
N THR A 13 21.30 3.35 1.90
CA THR A 13 20.60 3.77 0.66
C THR A 13 20.38 5.28 0.59
N ARG A 14 19.95 5.92 1.69
CA ARG A 14 19.77 7.38 1.74
C ARG A 14 21.09 8.12 1.55
N ILE A 15 22.19 7.63 2.13
CA ILE A 15 23.53 8.19 1.94
C ILE A 15 23.96 8.09 0.48
N HIS A 16 23.78 6.94 -0.18
CA HIS A 16 24.11 6.80 -1.60
C HIS A 16 23.27 7.73 -2.47
N ASN A 17 21.95 7.78 -2.27
CA ASN A 17 21.08 8.65 -3.06
C ASN A 17 21.48 10.13 -2.92
N LEU A 18 21.84 10.58 -1.71
CA LEU A 18 22.34 11.94 -1.48
C LEU A 18 23.71 12.15 -2.15
N ALA A 19 24.61 11.17 -2.04
CA ALA A 19 25.92 11.26 -2.68
C ALA A 19 25.78 11.41 -4.20
N GLU A 20 24.97 10.56 -4.84
CA GLU A 20 24.68 10.64 -6.27
C GLU A 20 24.04 11.99 -6.66
N GLU A 21 23.10 12.49 -5.85
CA GLU A 21 22.44 13.78 -6.08
C GLU A 21 23.44 14.95 -6.09
N TYR A 22 24.35 14.98 -5.11
CA TYR A 22 25.36 16.06 -5.01
C TYR A 22 26.50 15.90 -6.00
N ILE A 23 26.93 14.67 -6.32
CA ILE A 23 27.91 14.42 -7.38
C ILE A 23 27.38 14.89 -8.74
N LYS A 24 26.08 14.66 -9.03
CA LYS A 24 25.42 15.19 -10.24
C LYS A 24 25.41 16.72 -10.31
N GLN A 25 25.55 17.39 -9.17
CA GLN A 25 25.68 18.85 -9.06
C GLN A 25 27.16 19.30 -9.03
N GLU A 26 28.09 18.43 -9.44
CA GLU A 26 29.53 18.67 -9.47
C GLU A 26 30.10 19.03 -8.09
N LYS A 27 29.51 18.51 -7.00
CA LYS A 27 30.00 18.67 -5.63
C LYS A 27 30.90 17.53 -5.22
N THR A 28 31.94 17.85 -4.45
CA THR A 28 32.75 16.84 -3.77
C THR A 28 32.00 16.27 -2.56
N VAL A 29 31.88 14.94 -2.48
CA VAL A 29 31.12 14.25 -1.43
C VAL A 29 32.02 13.36 -0.60
N PHE A 30 32.04 13.59 0.71
CA PHE A 30 32.70 12.74 1.68
C PHE A 30 31.69 11.94 2.51
N VAL A 31 31.92 10.64 2.68
CA VAL A 31 31.06 9.74 3.45
C VAL A 31 31.82 9.11 4.60
N THR A 32 31.24 9.16 5.81
CA THR A 32 31.80 8.52 7.00
C THR A 32 30.73 8.14 8.02
N THR A 33 31.15 7.70 9.20
CA THR A 33 30.27 7.36 10.32
C THR A 33 30.81 7.92 11.63
N THR A 34 29.92 8.22 12.58
CA THR A 34 30.30 8.48 13.98
C THR A 34 30.16 7.23 14.85
N THR A 35 29.68 6.12 14.28
CA THR A 35 29.52 4.84 14.96
C THR A 35 30.19 3.73 14.17
N HIS A 36 29.41 2.84 13.53
CA HIS A 36 29.94 1.79 12.67
C HIS A 36 29.08 1.68 11.42
N MET A 37 29.72 1.73 10.27
CA MET A 37 29.07 1.60 8.96
C MET A 37 29.64 0.39 8.23
N LEU A 38 28.86 -0.26 7.37
CA LEU A 38 29.38 -1.35 6.55
C LEU A 38 30.55 -0.85 5.69
N LYS A 39 31.63 -1.64 5.60
CA LYS A 39 32.74 -1.30 4.72
C LYS A 39 32.38 -1.74 3.30
N GLU A 40 32.52 -0.84 2.33
CA GLU A 40 32.36 -1.09 0.91
C GLU A 40 33.73 -1.33 0.24
N GLU A 41 33.73 -1.82 -1.01
CA GLU A 41 34.94 -2.23 -1.71
C GLU A 41 35.95 -1.08 -1.85
N ASP A 42 35.45 0.11 -2.17
CA ASP A 42 36.25 1.33 -2.38
C ASP A 42 36.44 2.17 -1.10
N THR A 43 36.06 1.67 0.08
CA THR A 43 36.21 2.42 1.33
C THR A 43 37.68 2.54 1.75
N LEU A 44 38.15 3.77 1.93
CA LEU A 44 39.48 4.07 2.44
C LEU A 44 39.56 3.86 3.96
N ILE A 45 40.54 3.06 4.38
CA ILE A 45 40.91 2.91 5.79
C ILE A 45 42.13 3.79 6.03
N THR A 46 41.92 4.99 6.56
CA THR A 46 42.97 6.00 6.66
C THR A 46 42.71 6.97 7.81
N ASP A 47 43.80 7.51 8.34
CA ASP A 47 43.84 8.63 9.29
C ASP A 47 44.57 9.86 8.69
N SER A 48 44.79 9.86 7.37
CA SER A 48 45.52 10.90 6.65
C SER A 48 44.58 11.78 5.81
N LEU A 49 44.63 13.10 6.08
CA LEU A 49 43.91 14.11 5.31
C LEU A 49 44.35 14.14 3.84
N ASP A 50 45.65 14.06 3.57
CA ASP A 50 46.22 14.12 2.22
C ASP A 50 45.67 12.99 1.31
N VAL A 51 45.47 11.80 1.88
CA VAL A 51 44.90 10.66 1.17
C VAL A 51 43.43 10.91 0.83
N ILE A 52 42.65 11.42 1.78
CA ILE A 52 41.23 11.75 1.58
C ILE A 52 41.09 12.87 0.53
N GLN A 53 41.89 13.92 0.65
CA GLN A 53 41.86 15.06 -0.26
C GLN A 53 42.16 14.62 -1.70
N ARG A 54 43.21 13.81 -1.90
CA ARG A 54 43.57 13.31 -3.23
C ARG A 54 42.45 12.47 -3.85
N GLU A 55 41.77 11.65 -3.05
CA GLU A 55 40.65 10.84 -3.52
C GLU A 55 39.46 11.72 -3.94
N LEU A 56 39.11 12.71 -3.12
CA LEU A 56 38.06 13.69 -3.44
C LEU A 56 38.38 14.48 -4.71
N GLU A 57 39.61 14.94 -4.88
CA GLU A 57 40.06 15.66 -6.09
C GLU A 57 40.03 14.78 -7.34
N THR A 58 40.29 13.48 -7.20
CA THR A 58 40.38 12.54 -8.34
C THR A 58 39.01 12.00 -8.75
N LYS A 59 38.14 11.67 -7.79
CA LYS A 59 36.87 10.98 -8.03
C LYS A 59 35.64 11.83 -7.77
N GLY A 60 35.77 12.97 -7.10
CA GLY A 60 34.64 13.76 -6.57
C GLY A 60 33.91 13.09 -5.40
N TYR A 61 34.35 11.90 -4.97
CA TYR A 61 33.73 11.10 -3.92
C TYR A 61 34.78 10.38 -3.11
N CYS A 62 34.62 10.34 -1.79
CA CYS A 62 35.47 9.54 -0.91
C CYS A 62 34.66 9.02 0.28
N MET A 63 34.68 7.71 0.49
CA MET A 63 34.21 7.09 1.73
C MET A 63 35.41 6.68 2.58
N ALA A 64 35.48 7.13 3.83
CA ALA A 64 36.58 6.77 4.71
C ALA A 64 36.17 6.58 6.17
N GLY A 65 36.96 5.75 6.87
CA GLY A 65 36.82 5.52 8.30
C GLY A 65 38.00 4.75 8.88
N THR A 66 37.93 4.41 10.16
CA THR A 66 38.96 3.62 10.84
C THR A 66 38.71 2.12 10.69
N CYS A 67 39.77 1.32 10.80
CA CYS A 67 39.68 -0.13 10.71
C CYS A 67 38.89 -0.71 11.90
N THR A 68 37.98 -1.66 11.63
CA THR A 68 37.32 -2.45 12.68
C THR A 68 37.41 -3.95 12.35
N SER A 69 37.28 -4.81 13.37
CA SER A 69 37.46 -6.26 13.20
C SER A 69 36.32 -6.97 12.44
N ASN A 70 35.20 -6.29 12.17
CA ASN A 70 33.93 -6.93 11.78
C ASN A 70 33.44 -6.56 10.38
N GLY A 71 34.35 -6.25 9.44
CA GLY A 71 33.97 -5.83 8.08
C GLY A 71 33.21 -4.49 8.03
N LYS A 72 33.39 -3.66 9.05
CA LYS A 72 32.82 -2.32 9.17
C LYS A 72 33.93 -1.28 9.23
N ILE A 73 33.58 -0.03 8.94
CA ILE A 73 34.41 1.12 9.31
C ILE A 73 33.93 1.73 10.62
N GLY A 74 34.89 2.24 11.39
CA GLY A 74 34.67 3.01 12.60
C GLY A 74 34.80 4.52 12.34
N PRO A 75 34.59 5.35 13.36
CA PRO A 75 34.65 6.79 13.22
C PRO A 75 36.07 7.27 12.95
N LEU A 76 36.20 8.37 12.19
CA LEU A 76 37.46 9.09 12.07
C LEU A 76 37.80 9.83 13.37
N PRO A 77 39.09 10.10 13.64
CA PRO A 77 39.48 11.02 14.71
C PRO A 77 38.79 12.38 14.55
N GLU A 78 38.31 12.97 15.66
CA GLU A 78 37.52 14.21 15.64
C GLU A 78 38.24 15.36 14.91
N LYS A 79 39.56 15.49 15.14
CA LYS A 79 40.40 16.49 14.47
C LYS A 79 40.38 16.32 12.95
N LEU A 80 40.52 15.09 12.47
CA LEU A 80 40.53 14.78 11.04
C LEU A 80 39.15 15.04 10.42
N LEU A 81 38.07 14.68 11.12
CA LEU A 81 36.70 14.97 10.65
C LEU A 81 36.49 16.48 10.45
N LYS A 82 36.95 17.30 11.41
CA LYS A 82 36.92 18.77 11.31
C LYS A 82 37.73 19.30 10.13
N GLU A 83 38.89 18.72 9.86
CA GLU A 83 39.70 19.09 8.68
C GLU A 83 39.02 18.69 7.36
N VAL A 84 38.40 17.50 7.29
CA VAL A 84 37.67 17.04 6.10
C VAL A 84 36.44 17.90 5.80
N ASN A 85 35.74 18.37 6.85
CA ASN A 85 34.60 19.28 6.72
C ASN A 85 34.95 20.61 6.00
N GLN A 86 36.23 21.00 5.98
CA GLN A 86 36.68 22.24 5.32
C GLN A 86 37.04 22.05 3.84
N ILE A 87 37.26 20.81 3.39
CA ILE A 87 37.71 20.52 2.02
C ILE A 87 36.64 19.86 1.14
N ALA A 88 35.65 19.20 1.73
CA ALA A 88 34.52 18.62 1.00
C ALA A 88 33.34 19.60 0.92
N ASP A 89 32.71 19.72 -0.25
CA ASP A 89 31.47 20.49 -0.40
C ASP A 89 30.34 19.91 0.48
N VAL A 90 30.26 18.57 0.51
CA VAL A 90 29.22 17.83 1.24
C VAL A 90 29.85 16.70 2.07
N VAL A 91 29.47 16.61 3.34
CA VAL A 91 29.84 15.53 4.26
C VAL A 91 28.59 14.79 4.70
N LEU A 92 28.53 13.49 4.44
CA LEU A 92 27.43 12.61 4.83
C LEU A 92 27.87 11.66 5.95
N ILE A 93 27.13 11.66 7.05
CA ILE A 93 27.52 10.94 8.27
C ILE A 93 26.43 9.96 8.67
N GLU A 94 26.74 8.65 8.70
CA GLU A 94 25.88 7.68 9.38
C GLU A 94 26.07 7.78 10.89
N ALA A 95 25.03 8.21 11.61
CA ALA A 95 25.15 8.63 13.02
C ALA A 95 24.52 7.68 14.05
N ASP A 96 24.06 6.48 13.63
CA ASP A 96 23.59 5.44 14.55
C ASP A 96 23.49 4.03 13.92
N GLY A 97 23.53 2.97 14.74
CA GLY A 97 23.46 1.57 14.26
C GLY A 97 22.06 0.96 14.40
N SER A 98 21.62 0.11 13.47
CA SER A 98 20.35 -0.67 13.61
C SER A 98 20.52 -2.18 13.47
N LYS A 99 21.75 -2.69 13.27
CA LYS A 99 22.01 -4.11 12.95
C LYS A 99 21.20 -4.64 11.75
N GLY A 100 20.94 -3.78 10.76
CA GLY A 100 20.20 -4.14 9.55
C GLY A 100 18.68 -4.28 9.74
N LEU A 101 18.15 -4.06 10.95
CA LEU A 101 16.72 -4.11 11.18
C LEU A 101 16.06 -2.77 10.78
N PRO A 102 14.81 -2.80 10.28
CA PRO A 102 14.11 -1.62 9.77
C PRO A 102 13.49 -0.74 10.87
N ILE A 103 13.24 -1.28 12.06
CA ILE A 103 12.74 -0.54 13.23
C ILE A 103 13.80 -0.46 14.31
N LYS A 104 13.87 0.70 14.97
CA LYS A 104 14.55 0.85 16.25
C LYS A 104 14.02 2.02 17.07
N PHE A 105 14.44 2.06 18.33
CA PHE A 105 14.43 3.26 19.15
C PHE A 105 15.88 3.59 19.59
N PRO A 106 16.28 4.87 19.63
CA PRO A 106 17.63 5.24 20.04
C PRO A 106 17.88 4.85 21.51
N GLY A 107 19.12 4.44 21.78
CA GLY A 107 19.59 4.21 23.14
C GLY A 107 20.02 5.53 23.79
N GLU A 108 20.41 5.47 25.06
CA GLU A 108 20.78 6.66 25.86
C GLU A 108 21.84 7.56 25.22
N ASN A 109 22.81 6.96 24.51
CA ASN A 109 23.93 7.66 23.87
C ASN A 109 23.78 7.79 22.34
N GLU A 110 22.63 7.46 21.76
CA GLU A 110 22.37 7.60 20.32
C GLU A 110 21.27 8.64 20.03
N PRO A 111 21.29 9.28 18.85
CA PRO A 111 22.34 9.21 17.82
C PRO A 111 23.58 10.04 18.18
N VAL A 112 24.74 9.62 17.67
CA VAL A 112 26.03 10.31 17.88
C VAL A 112 26.21 11.33 16.76
N ILE A 113 25.68 12.54 16.94
CA ILE A 113 25.75 13.61 15.93
C ILE A 113 26.83 14.63 16.33
N PRO A 114 27.72 15.03 15.41
CA PRO A 114 28.69 16.10 15.66
C PRO A 114 28.04 17.44 16.04
N GLU A 115 28.80 18.36 16.62
CA GLU A 115 28.29 19.70 16.95
C GLU A 115 28.03 20.56 15.71
N GLU A 116 28.91 20.47 14.71
CA GLU A 116 28.78 21.14 13.42
C GLU A 116 27.91 20.29 12.48
N ILE A 117 26.64 20.68 12.31
CA ILE A 117 25.70 19.98 11.44
C ILE A 117 24.71 20.96 10.80
N ASP A 118 24.43 20.79 9.49
CA ASP A 118 23.49 21.65 8.76
C ASP A 118 22.10 21.00 8.67
N GLU A 119 22.05 19.69 8.41
CA GLU A 119 20.80 18.93 8.31
C GLU A 119 20.87 17.57 9.01
N ILE A 120 19.71 17.09 9.50
CA ILE A 120 19.56 15.74 10.04
C ILE A 120 18.42 15.03 9.32
N HIS A 121 18.73 13.89 8.69
CA HIS A 121 17.79 13.03 8.00
C HIS A 121 17.44 11.81 8.85
N VAL A 122 16.20 11.75 9.33
CA VAL A 122 15.67 10.66 10.16
C VAL A 122 15.06 9.59 9.27
N VAL A 123 15.76 8.48 9.10
CA VAL A 123 15.31 7.37 8.27
C VAL A 123 14.31 6.48 8.99
N THR A 124 13.17 6.24 8.35
CA THR A 124 12.08 5.40 8.87
C THR A 124 11.81 4.22 7.95
N GLY A 125 12.05 3.00 8.44
CA GLY A 125 11.98 1.77 7.65
C GLY A 125 10.56 1.27 7.39
N LEU A 126 9.97 1.68 6.26
CA LEU A 126 8.62 1.28 5.84
C LEU A 126 8.48 -0.22 5.55
N SER A 127 9.57 -0.89 5.19
CA SER A 127 9.59 -2.35 4.98
C SER A 127 9.25 -3.17 6.24
N ALA A 128 9.06 -2.52 7.38
CA ALA A 128 8.58 -3.13 8.61
C ALA A 128 7.05 -3.25 8.69
N LEU A 129 6.28 -2.49 7.88
CA LEU A 129 4.82 -2.52 7.88
C LEU A 129 4.30 -3.96 7.75
N ASP A 130 3.23 -4.28 8.48
CA ASP A 130 2.60 -5.61 8.53
C ASP A 130 3.49 -6.76 9.06
N LYS A 131 4.67 -6.45 9.61
CA LYS A 131 5.52 -7.44 10.28
C LYS A 131 5.38 -7.33 11.78
N MET A 132 5.63 -8.44 12.48
CA MET A 132 5.64 -8.47 13.95
C MET A 132 6.86 -7.74 14.50
N PHE A 133 6.68 -6.88 15.51
CA PHE A 133 7.78 -6.13 16.14
C PHE A 133 8.93 -7.02 16.60
N GLY A 134 8.65 -8.20 17.13
CA GLY A 134 9.67 -9.15 17.59
C GLY A 134 10.66 -9.59 16.51
N LYS A 135 10.26 -9.54 15.23
CA LYS A 135 11.09 -9.96 14.09
C LYS A 135 11.87 -8.81 13.43
N VAL A 136 11.43 -7.57 13.62
CA VAL A 136 11.91 -6.42 12.83
C VAL A 136 12.51 -5.28 13.64
N SER A 137 12.59 -5.42 14.97
CA SER A 137 13.00 -4.34 15.88
C SER A 137 14.38 -4.56 16.48
N HIS A 138 15.27 -3.58 16.28
CA HIS A 138 16.47 -3.44 17.08
C HIS A 138 16.12 -2.75 18.42
N ARG A 139 16.64 -3.27 19.54
CA ARG A 139 16.30 -2.81 20.92
C ARG A 139 14.79 -2.87 21.17
N LEU A 140 14.20 -4.04 20.96
CA LEU A 140 12.77 -4.28 21.15
C LEU A 140 12.25 -3.80 22.51
N SER A 141 13.04 -3.88 23.58
CA SER A 141 12.65 -3.37 24.90
C SER A 141 12.30 -1.87 24.88
N LEU A 142 13.13 -1.03 24.26
CA LEU A 142 12.90 0.41 24.16
C LEU A 142 11.72 0.74 23.22
N VAL A 143 11.57 -0.04 22.14
CA VAL A 143 10.43 0.09 21.23
C VAL A 143 9.12 -0.21 21.95
N LYS A 144 9.08 -1.29 22.74
CA LYS A 144 7.91 -1.67 23.56
C LYS A 144 7.59 -0.63 24.61
N GLU A 145 8.61 -0.03 25.24
CA GLU A 145 8.43 1.04 26.22
C GLU A 145 7.81 2.30 25.60
N CYS A 146 8.35 2.74 24.45
CA CYS A 146 7.84 3.90 23.72
C CYS A 146 6.39 3.70 23.26
N LEU A 147 6.10 2.55 22.65
CA LEU A 147 4.82 2.30 21.96
C LEU A 147 3.75 1.64 22.85
N LYS A 148 4.13 1.01 23.97
CA LYS A 148 3.25 0.25 24.86
C LYS A 148 2.55 -0.94 24.16
N ILE A 149 3.34 -1.78 23.48
CA ILE A 149 2.86 -2.90 22.64
C ILE A 149 3.47 -4.25 23.04
N SER A 150 2.93 -5.35 22.49
CA SER A 150 3.54 -6.69 22.55
C SER A 150 4.48 -6.94 21.36
N GLU A 151 5.26 -8.02 21.41
CA GLU A 151 6.14 -8.39 20.30
C GLU A 151 5.42 -9.04 19.10
N GLU A 152 4.22 -9.62 19.33
CA GLU A 152 3.37 -10.15 18.27
C GLU A 152 2.52 -9.07 17.57
N THR A 153 2.52 -7.85 18.12
CA THR A 153 1.82 -6.71 17.50
C THR A 153 2.39 -6.47 16.10
N LEU A 154 1.51 -6.23 15.12
CA LEU A 154 1.92 -5.85 13.77
C LEU A 154 2.29 -4.37 13.71
N VAL A 155 3.29 -4.05 12.92
CA VAL A 155 3.70 -2.65 12.68
C VAL A 155 2.64 -1.97 11.82
N GLU A 156 2.22 -0.78 12.28
CA GLU A 156 1.25 0.09 11.61
C GLU A 156 1.88 1.48 11.42
N PRO A 157 1.37 2.32 10.49
CA PRO A 157 1.91 3.66 10.24
C PRO A 157 2.07 4.52 11.49
N LYS A 158 1.07 4.50 12.39
CA LYS A 158 1.09 5.27 13.65
C LYS A 158 2.29 4.92 14.53
N HIS A 159 2.69 3.66 14.53
CA HIS A 159 3.85 3.20 15.29
C HIS A 159 5.14 3.78 14.71
N LEU A 160 5.28 3.78 13.38
CA LEU A 160 6.45 4.37 12.70
C LEU A 160 6.54 5.88 12.95
N GLN A 161 5.41 6.59 12.87
CA GLN A 161 5.34 8.02 13.18
C GLN A 161 5.76 8.28 14.62
N GLN A 162 5.21 7.55 15.60
CA GLN A 162 5.53 7.75 17.01
C GLN A 162 7.02 7.48 17.29
N LEU A 163 7.59 6.41 16.74
CA LEU A 163 9.03 6.12 16.89
C LEU A 163 9.91 7.23 16.29
N ALA A 164 9.59 7.72 15.09
CA ALA A 164 10.32 8.81 14.45
C ALA A 164 10.21 10.11 15.28
N MET A 165 9.01 10.44 15.75
CA MET A 165 8.75 11.68 16.48
C MET A 165 9.37 11.69 17.88
N GLU A 166 9.13 10.65 18.68
CA GLU A 166 9.61 10.57 20.07
C GLU A 166 11.08 10.19 20.16
N GLY A 167 11.56 9.31 19.27
CA GLY A 167 12.94 8.86 19.28
C GLY A 167 13.90 9.89 18.70
N TYR A 168 13.49 10.60 17.64
CA TYR A 168 14.40 11.42 16.84
C TYR A 168 13.95 12.87 16.72
N VAL A 169 12.80 13.13 16.09
CA VAL A 169 12.46 14.50 15.66
C VAL A 169 12.34 15.46 16.86
N LYS A 170 11.58 15.10 17.90
CA LYS A 170 11.40 15.97 19.08
C LYS A 170 12.70 16.18 19.86
N PRO A 171 13.46 15.12 20.24
CA PRO A 171 14.74 15.31 20.94
C PRO A 171 15.76 16.10 20.12
N LEU A 172 15.86 15.84 18.80
CA LEU A 172 16.85 16.48 17.94
C LEU A 172 16.54 17.95 17.70
N ARG A 173 15.28 18.32 17.47
CA ARG A 173 14.89 19.75 17.39
C ARG A 173 15.12 20.50 18.70
N LYS A 174 14.97 19.82 19.84
CA LYS A 174 15.30 20.42 21.15
C LYS A 174 16.81 20.62 21.31
N LYS A 175 17.62 19.67 20.86
CA LYS A 175 19.09 19.72 20.97
C LYS A 175 19.73 20.66 19.94
N TYR A 176 19.15 20.74 18.74
CA TYR A 176 19.65 21.48 17.59
C TYR A 176 18.53 22.36 16.99
N PRO A 177 18.15 23.48 17.64
CA PRO A 177 16.98 24.26 17.26
C PRO A 177 17.07 24.91 15.86
N GLU A 178 18.28 25.25 15.42
CA GLU A 178 18.53 25.88 14.11
C GLU A 178 18.77 24.88 12.97
N VAL A 179 18.86 23.59 13.29
CA VAL A 179 19.22 22.53 12.33
C VAL A 179 17.96 21.96 11.69
N LYS A 180 18.00 21.76 10.37
CA LYS A 180 16.87 21.21 9.64
C LYS A 180 16.75 19.70 9.85
N VAL A 181 15.80 19.29 10.68
CA VAL A 181 15.46 17.87 10.90
C VAL A 181 14.32 17.45 9.97
N LYS A 182 14.56 16.46 9.11
CA LYS A 182 13.61 15.92 8.13
C LYS A 182 13.37 14.43 8.36
N ILE A 183 12.12 13.98 8.28
CA ILE A 183 11.82 12.55 8.18
C ILE A 183 12.06 12.11 6.72
N CYS A 184 12.86 11.07 6.55
CA CYS A 184 13.21 10.47 5.27
C CYS A 184 12.75 9.02 5.26
N PRO A 185 11.51 8.73 4.83
CA PRO A 185 11.04 7.36 4.76
C PRO A 185 11.96 6.51 3.86
N GLY A 186 12.15 5.24 4.22
CA GLY A 186 12.96 4.29 3.46
C GLY A 186 12.31 3.89 2.13
N GLN A 187 12.81 2.80 1.53
CA GLN A 187 12.27 2.29 0.27
C GLN A 187 10.76 1.97 0.37
N VAL A 188 10.02 2.42 -0.65
CA VAL A 188 8.59 2.20 -0.86
C VAL A 188 8.39 1.29 -2.06
N ASN A 189 7.44 0.36 -1.99
CA ASN A 189 7.14 -0.61 -3.05
C ASN A 189 5.66 -0.66 -3.43
N THR A 190 4.79 -0.06 -2.62
CA THR A 190 3.33 -0.05 -2.86
C THR A 190 2.78 1.36 -2.78
N LEU A 191 1.63 1.62 -3.40
CA LEU A 191 0.93 2.91 -3.28
C LEU A 191 0.60 3.24 -1.82
N TYR A 192 0.24 2.23 -1.01
CA TYR A 192 0.03 2.39 0.43
C TYR A 192 1.29 2.89 1.14
N GLU A 193 2.45 2.27 0.87
CA GLU A 193 3.73 2.69 1.43
C GLU A 193 4.14 4.08 0.95
N LYS A 194 3.92 4.41 -0.34
CA LYS A 194 4.16 5.76 -0.91
C LYS A 194 3.37 6.82 -0.14
N ILE A 195 2.08 6.59 0.14
CA ILE A 195 1.24 7.54 0.88
C ILE A 195 1.68 7.67 2.34
N VAL A 196 1.97 6.56 3.01
CA VAL A 196 2.50 6.60 4.39
C VAL A 196 3.80 7.38 4.43
N ALA A 197 4.69 7.20 3.44
CA ALA A 197 5.92 7.95 3.30
C ALA A 197 5.68 9.46 3.22
N GLU A 198 4.74 9.91 2.38
CA GLU A 198 4.41 11.34 2.22
C GLU A 198 3.87 11.95 3.51
N PHE A 199 2.96 11.24 4.20
CA PHE A 199 2.45 11.70 5.49
C PHE A 199 3.55 11.81 6.54
N LEU A 200 4.46 10.84 6.59
CA LEU A 200 5.62 10.89 7.49
C LEU A 200 6.55 12.06 7.12
N ARG A 201 6.81 12.28 5.83
CA ARG A 201 7.70 13.35 5.33
C ARG A 201 7.16 14.74 5.66
N GLU A 202 5.85 14.94 5.53
CA GLU A 202 5.17 16.20 5.88
C GLU A 202 4.76 16.30 7.36
N GLU A 203 5.07 15.30 8.17
CA GLU A 203 4.69 15.21 9.59
C GLU A 203 3.16 15.37 9.81
N LYS A 204 2.37 14.85 8.88
CA LYS A 204 0.90 14.79 8.96
C LYS A 204 0.45 13.56 9.72
N ASP A 205 -0.72 13.63 10.33
CA ASP A 205 -1.30 12.50 11.07
C ASP A 205 -1.57 11.30 10.14
N VAL A 206 -0.76 10.26 10.29
CA VAL A 206 -0.86 9.02 9.50
C VAL A 206 -2.11 8.21 9.84
N SER A 207 -2.80 8.48 10.96
CA SER A 207 -4.03 7.78 11.33
C SER A 207 -5.21 8.09 10.41
N VAL A 208 -5.08 9.14 9.59
CA VAL A 208 -6.03 9.45 8.51
C VAL A 208 -6.03 8.36 7.44
N ILE A 209 -4.91 7.67 7.23
CA ILE A 209 -4.76 6.63 6.20
C ILE A 209 -5.45 5.36 6.68
N GLN A 210 -6.46 4.91 5.95
CA GLN A 210 -7.10 3.61 6.18
C GLN A 210 -6.52 2.59 5.23
N LYS A 211 -6.00 1.48 5.76
CA LYS A 211 -5.40 0.41 4.95
C LYS A 211 -6.43 -0.22 4.02
N GLU A 212 -7.69 -0.22 4.46
CA GLU A 212 -8.84 -0.74 3.74
C GLU A 212 -9.07 -0.01 2.42
N TRP A 213 -8.63 1.24 2.28
CA TRP A 213 -8.69 1.95 1.01
C TRP A 213 -7.82 1.29 -0.06
N PHE A 214 -6.76 0.60 0.32
CA PHE A 214 -5.79 -0.02 -0.61
C PHE A 214 -6.07 -1.50 -0.88
N GLN A 215 -7.18 -2.02 -0.35
CA GLN A 215 -7.63 -3.36 -0.69
C GLN A 215 -8.04 -3.40 -2.17
N LEU A 216 -7.60 -4.45 -2.85
CA LEU A 216 -7.87 -4.65 -4.27
C LEU A 216 -9.37 -4.79 -4.56
N GLN A 217 -9.72 -4.63 -5.84
CA GLN A 217 -11.06 -4.95 -6.33
C GLN A 217 -11.44 -6.36 -5.89
N PRO A 218 -12.67 -6.56 -5.36
CA PRO A 218 -13.13 -7.89 -5.00
C PRO A 218 -13.12 -8.77 -6.25
N GLN A 219 -12.68 -10.02 -6.08
CA GLN A 219 -12.60 -10.96 -7.16
C GLN A 219 -13.92 -11.74 -7.24
N LEU A 220 -14.53 -11.78 -8.42
CA LEU A 220 -15.70 -12.59 -8.69
C LEU A 220 -15.30 -13.80 -9.53
N ILE A 221 -15.27 -14.96 -8.89
CA ILE A 221 -15.00 -16.24 -9.52
C ILE A 221 -16.34 -16.89 -9.87
N ILE A 222 -16.57 -17.13 -11.15
CA ILE A 222 -17.80 -17.72 -11.67
C ILE A 222 -17.49 -19.13 -12.18
N PHE A 223 -18.05 -20.15 -11.53
CA PHE A 223 -18.04 -21.52 -12.03
C PHE A 223 -19.22 -21.74 -12.97
N GLY A 224 -18.92 -21.99 -14.23
CA GLY A 224 -19.85 -22.12 -15.34
C GLY A 224 -19.79 -20.89 -16.25
N GLY A 225 -19.56 -21.11 -17.55
CA GLY A 225 -19.54 -20.09 -18.62
C GLY A 225 -20.86 -19.97 -19.38
N GLY A 226 -21.98 -20.38 -18.77
CA GLY A 226 -23.29 -20.40 -19.41
C GLY A 226 -23.94 -19.02 -19.60
N HIS A 227 -25.17 -19.01 -20.11
CA HIS A 227 -25.92 -17.79 -20.45
C HIS A 227 -26.06 -16.80 -19.29
N VAL A 228 -26.28 -17.27 -18.06
CA VAL A 228 -26.38 -16.40 -16.87
C VAL A 228 -25.04 -15.71 -16.61
N SER A 229 -23.93 -16.44 -16.69
CA SER A 229 -22.57 -15.93 -16.46
C SER A 229 -22.22 -14.82 -17.43
N GLY A 230 -22.52 -14.99 -18.73
CA GLY A 230 -22.28 -13.93 -19.72
C GLY A 230 -23.02 -12.62 -19.42
N LYS A 231 -24.22 -12.68 -18.81
CA LYS A 231 -24.96 -11.48 -18.38
C LYS A 231 -24.42 -10.92 -17.07
N LEU A 232 -24.07 -11.80 -16.12
CA LEU A 232 -23.50 -11.42 -14.84
C LEU A 232 -22.15 -10.72 -15.01
N LEU A 233 -21.29 -11.18 -15.92
CA LEU A 233 -19.99 -10.57 -16.20
C LEU A 233 -20.10 -9.10 -16.59
N LYS A 234 -21.06 -8.75 -17.44
CA LYS A 234 -21.30 -7.35 -17.83
C LYS A 234 -21.62 -6.47 -16.63
N LEU A 235 -22.44 -6.99 -15.71
CA LEU A 235 -22.79 -6.29 -14.47
C LEU A 235 -21.60 -6.27 -13.50
N ALA A 236 -20.90 -7.38 -13.34
CA ALA A 236 -19.77 -7.51 -12.42
C ALA A 236 -18.62 -6.55 -12.79
N LYS A 237 -18.27 -6.49 -14.08
CA LYS A 237 -17.28 -5.55 -14.61
C LYS A 237 -17.71 -4.10 -14.38
N PHE A 238 -18.97 -3.78 -14.66
CA PHE A 238 -19.55 -2.47 -14.37
C PHE A 238 -19.49 -2.12 -12.87
N LEU A 239 -19.64 -3.10 -11.99
CA LEU A 239 -19.58 -2.96 -10.53
C LEU A 239 -18.14 -3.00 -9.97
N GLY A 240 -17.13 -3.09 -10.85
CA GLY A 240 -15.72 -3.08 -10.49
C GLY A 240 -15.26 -4.34 -9.76
N PHE A 241 -15.78 -5.51 -10.15
CA PHE A 241 -15.18 -6.80 -9.80
C PHE A 241 -14.09 -7.17 -10.81
N TYR A 242 -13.00 -7.76 -10.33
CA TYR A 242 -12.09 -8.51 -11.19
C TYR A 242 -12.67 -9.90 -11.41
N THR A 243 -12.89 -10.30 -12.66
CA THR A 243 -13.73 -11.45 -13.00
C THR A 243 -12.93 -12.61 -13.55
N VAL A 244 -13.09 -13.78 -12.92
CA VAL A 244 -12.50 -15.04 -13.34
C VAL A 244 -13.62 -16.02 -13.68
N VAL A 245 -13.59 -16.64 -14.85
CA VAL A 245 -14.59 -17.64 -15.26
C VAL A 245 -13.94 -18.99 -15.48
N ILE A 246 -14.55 -20.03 -14.93
CA ILE A 246 -14.07 -21.41 -15.04
C ILE A 246 -15.20 -22.28 -15.59
N ASP A 247 -14.98 -23.00 -16.69
CA ASP A 247 -15.89 -24.03 -17.20
C ASP A 247 -15.07 -25.21 -17.73
N ASP A 248 -15.64 -26.41 -17.71
CA ASP A 248 -15.00 -27.64 -18.20
C ASP A 248 -15.17 -27.83 -19.72
N ARG A 249 -15.84 -26.89 -20.39
CA ARG A 249 -16.16 -26.95 -21.82
C ARG A 249 -15.54 -25.80 -22.59
N GLU A 250 -14.70 -26.13 -23.57
CA GLU A 250 -14.02 -25.16 -24.43
C GLU A 250 -14.99 -24.24 -25.17
N GLU A 251 -16.17 -24.73 -25.56
CA GLU A 251 -17.15 -23.93 -26.29
C GLU A 251 -17.81 -22.84 -25.42
N PHE A 252 -17.70 -22.93 -24.08
CA PHE A 252 -18.17 -21.90 -23.14
C PHE A 252 -17.03 -21.09 -22.53
N ALA A 253 -15.91 -21.72 -22.15
CA ALA A 253 -14.73 -21.08 -21.58
C ALA A 253 -13.81 -20.49 -22.66
N ASN A 254 -14.28 -19.46 -23.38
CA ASN A 254 -13.46 -18.74 -24.36
C ASN A 254 -13.85 -17.25 -24.47
N ILE A 255 -12.91 -16.45 -24.96
CA ILE A 255 -13.04 -14.99 -25.06
C ILE A 255 -14.15 -14.54 -26.02
N LEU A 256 -14.52 -15.36 -27.01
CA LEU A 256 -15.60 -15.02 -27.94
C LEU A 256 -16.97 -15.03 -27.24
N ASN A 257 -17.16 -15.95 -26.29
CA ASN A 257 -18.40 -16.08 -25.53
C ASN A 257 -18.41 -15.22 -24.25
N LEU A 258 -17.22 -14.97 -23.68
CA LEU A 258 -17.04 -14.23 -22.43
C LEU A 258 -16.09 -13.04 -22.60
N PRO A 259 -16.36 -12.10 -23.53
CA PRO A 259 -15.43 -11.01 -23.87
C PRO A 259 -15.17 -10.02 -22.74
N GLU A 260 -16.01 -10.04 -21.70
CA GLU A 260 -15.90 -9.14 -20.55
C GLU A 260 -15.11 -9.73 -19.38
N ALA A 261 -14.80 -11.03 -19.40
CA ALA A 261 -14.04 -11.66 -18.34
C ALA A 261 -12.58 -11.19 -18.36
N ASP A 262 -12.00 -10.96 -17.18
CA ASP A 262 -10.58 -10.60 -17.06
C ASP A 262 -9.69 -11.85 -17.24
N GLU A 263 -10.15 -13.00 -16.71
CA GLU A 263 -9.50 -14.30 -16.89
C GLU A 263 -10.53 -15.41 -17.20
N ILE A 264 -10.13 -16.36 -18.06
CA ILE A 264 -10.95 -17.50 -18.46
C ILE A 264 -10.11 -18.77 -18.39
N TYR A 265 -10.58 -19.76 -17.65
CA TYR A 265 -9.96 -21.07 -17.53
C TYR A 265 -10.89 -22.16 -18.05
N CYS A 266 -10.39 -22.97 -18.98
CA CYS A 266 -11.06 -24.19 -19.43
C CYS A 266 -10.43 -25.39 -18.71
N CYS A 267 -11.05 -25.86 -17.63
CA CYS A 267 -10.55 -27.00 -16.87
C CYS A 267 -11.67 -27.73 -16.12
N GLU A 268 -11.42 -28.98 -15.78
CA GLU A 268 -12.33 -29.80 -14.98
C GLU A 268 -12.49 -29.21 -13.57
N PHE A 269 -13.73 -29.22 -13.05
CA PHE A 269 -14.05 -28.61 -11.76
C PHE A 269 -13.36 -29.27 -10.57
N ASP A 270 -12.88 -30.50 -10.72
CA ASP A 270 -12.13 -31.23 -9.71
C ASP A 270 -10.65 -30.77 -9.59
N GLN A 271 -10.15 -30.02 -10.57
CA GLN A 271 -8.76 -29.52 -10.67
C GLN A 271 -8.65 -28.00 -10.51
N VAL A 272 -9.74 -27.33 -10.12
CA VAL A 272 -9.81 -25.86 -10.04
C VAL A 272 -8.85 -25.26 -9.02
N GLU A 273 -8.35 -26.03 -8.05
CA GLU A 273 -7.40 -25.51 -7.06
C GLU A 273 -6.15 -24.89 -7.68
N ASN A 274 -5.75 -25.34 -8.89
CA ASN A 274 -4.59 -24.83 -9.60
C ASN A 274 -4.80 -23.43 -10.19
N VAL A 275 -6.05 -23.00 -10.37
CA VAL A 275 -6.41 -21.73 -11.02
C VAL A 275 -7.15 -20.79 -10.08
N LEU A 276 -7.63 -21.28 -8.94
CA LEU A 276 -8.34 -20.47 -7.96
C LEU A 276 -7.37 -19.52 -7.23
N PRO A 277 -7.70 -18.22 -7.17
CA PRO A 277 -6.84 -17.23 -6.53
C PRO A 277 -6.64 -17.51 -5.04
N TYR A 278 -5.47 -17.13 -4.54
CA TYR A 278 -5.16 -17.10 -3.11
C TYR A 278 -5.50 -15.71 -2.54
N GLY A 279 -5.81 -15.66 -1.25
CA GLY A 279 -6.10 -14.41 -0.53
C GLY A 279 -7.57 -14.26 -0.12
N ASP A 280 -7.86 -13.14 0.53
CA ASP A 280 -9.20 -12.76 0.99
C ASP A 280 -9.94 -11.96 -0.11
N TRP A 281 -11.21 -11.59 0.11
CA TRP A 281 -12.03 -10.82 -0.87
C TRP A 281 -12.50 -11.57 -2.12
N ASN A 282 -12.58 -12.90 -2.01
CA ASN A 282 -13.08 -13.77 -3.07
C ASN A 282 -14.60 -14.00 -2.96
N TYR A 283 -15.30 -13.75 -4.06
CA TYR A 283 -16.73 -13.98 -4.23
C TYR A 283 -16.91 -15.11 -5.23
N TYR A 284 -17.58 -16.19 -4.82
CA TYR A 284 -17.78 -17.36 -5.65
C TYR A 284 -19.25 -17.46 -6.07
N VAL A 285 -19.47 -17.61 -7.37
CA VAL A 285 -20.78 -17.84 -7.96
C VAL A 285 -20.77 -19.16 -8.71
N VAL A 286 -21.57 -20.12 -8.22
CA VAL A 286 -21.69 -21.45 -8.80
C VAL A 286 -22.96 -21.51 -9.66
N VAL A 287 -22.75 -21.48 -10.98
CA VAL A 287 -23.79 -21.44 -12.03
C VAL A 287 -23.53 -22.48 -13.13
N THR A 288 -23.18 -23.70 -12.72
CA THR A 288 -22.76 -24.77 -13.64
C THR A 288 -23.95 -25.48 -14.32
N ARG A 289 -23.64 -26.45 -15.18
CA ARG A 289 -24.60 -27.22 -15.99
C ARG A 289 -25.38 -28.31 -15.24
N GLY A 290 -25.19 -28.51 -13.92
CA GLY A 290 -25.99 -29.49 -13.17
C GLY A 290 -25.50 -29.85 -11.78
N HIS A 291 -26.33 -30.64 -11.07
CA HIS A 291 -26.20 -30.97 -9.65
C HIS A 291 -24.81 -31.47 -9.20
N ALA A 292 -24.14 -32.30 -10.01
CA ALA A 292 -22.85 -32.88 -9.65
C ALA A 292 -21.72 -31.83 -9.70
N ALA A 293 -21.68 -31.03 -10.78
CA ALA A 293 -20.67 -29.99 -10.95
C ALA A 293 -20.82 -28.86 -9.91
N ASP A 294 -22.05 -28.45 -9.59
CA ASP A 294 -22.27 -27.42 -8.57
C ASP A 294 -21.77 -27.87 -7.19
N ARG A 295 -22.02 -29.14 -6.84
CA ARG A 295 -21.57 -29.70 -5.58
C ARG A 295 -20.05 -29.71 -5.48
N ILE A 296 -19.36 -30.18 -6.52
CA ILE A 296 -17.89 -30.20 -6.57
C ILE A 296 -17.35 -28.78 -6.32
N CYS A 297 -17.87 -27.78 -7.05
CA CYS A 297 -17.42 -26.39 -6.88
C CYS A 297 -17.65 -25.87 -5.46
N VAL A 298 -18.84 -26.11 -4.88
CA VAL A 298 -19.16 -25.70 -3.50
C VAL A 298 -18.21 -26.36 -2.50
N GLU A 299 -17.93 -27.66 -2.61
CA GLU A 299 -17.02 -28.38 -1.71
C GLU A 299 -15.59 -27.81 -1.76
N LYS A 300 -15.10 -27.49 -2.97
CA LYS A 300 -13.77 -26.89 -3.16
C LYS A 300 -13.67 -25.52 -2.48
N VAL A 301 -14.73 -24.71 -2.54
CA VAL A 301 -14.76 -23.38 -1.92
C VAL A 301 -14.96 -23.43 -0.41
N LEU A 302 -15.77 -24.36 0.12
CA LEU A 302 -16.04 -24.49 1.56
C LEU A 302 -14.78 -24.77 2.41
N ASN A 303 -13.71 -25.26 1.78
CA ASN A 303 -12.42 -25.52 2.40
C ASN A 303 -11.45 -24.31 2.33
N ARG A 304 -11.92 -23.15 1.88
CA ARG A 304 -11.12 -21.93 1.68
C ARG A 304 -11.71 -20.74 2.44
N SER A 305 -10.93 -19.66 2.59
CA SER A 305 -11.43 -18.34 2.98
C SER A 305 -12.20 -17.72 1.81
N TYR A 306 -13.40 -17.19 2.07
CA TYR A 306 -14.22 -16.48 1.08
C TYR A 306 -15.17 -15.48 1.74
N GLU A 307 -15.49 -14.40 1.02
CA GLU A 307 -16.46 -13.38 1.47
C GLU A 307 -17.89 -13.74 1.09
N TYR A 308 -18.07 -14.51 0.01
CA TYR A 308 -19.37 -14.92 -0.49
C TYR A 308 -19.27 -16.22 -1.27
N LEU A 309 -20.22 -17.12 -1.03
CA LEU A 309 -20.42 -18.32 -1.83
C LEU A 309 -21.90 -18.46 -2.18
N GLY A 310 -22.23 -18.22 -3.44
CA GLY A 310 -23.58 -18.35 -3.97
C GLY A 310 -23.71 -19.56 -4.88
N MET A 311 -24.80 -20.31 -4.76
CA MET A 311 -25.10 -21.45 -5.63
C MET A 311 -26.48 -21.33 -6.27
N ILE A 312 -26.53 -21.45 -7.60
CA ILE A 312 -27.79 -21.49 -8.32
C ILE A 312 -28.53 -22.81 -8.11
N GLY A 313 -29.83 -22.74 -7.89
CA GLY A 313 -30.66 -23.93 -7.89
C GLY A 313 -32.08 -23.71 -7.42
N SER A 314 -32.98 -24.62 -7.81
CA SER A 314 -34.32 -24.69 -7.22
C SER A 314 -34.24 -25.08 -5.74
N LYS A 315 -35.28 -24.79 -4.95
CA LYS A 315 -35.33 -25.20 -3.53
C LYS A 315 -35.01 -26.68 -3.34
N LYS A 316 -35.59 -27.55 -4.20
CA LYS A 316 -35.33 -28.99 -4.19
C LYS A 316 -33.85 -29.31 -4.45
N LYS A 317 -33.24 -28.67 -5.44
CA LYS A 317 -31.81 -28.82 -5.77
C LYS A 317 -30.92 -28.44 -4.59
N VAL A 318 -31.20 -27.30 -3.97
CA VAL A 318 -30.45 -26.81 -2.80
C VAL A 318 -30.53 -27.80 -1.64
N THR A 319 -31.74 -28.28 -1.30
CA THR A 319 -31.92 -29.27 -0.23
C THR A 319 -31.10 -30.54 -0.47
N THR A 320 -31.16 -31.11 -1.68
CA THR A 320 -30.40 -32.32 -2.02
C THR A 320 -28.89 -32.11 -1.93
N THR A 321 -28.38 -30.97 -2.40
CA THR A 321 -26.94 -30.65 -2.28
C THR A 321 -26.54 -30.52 -0.82
N PHE A 322 -27.33 -29.82 0.01
CA PHE A 322 -27.01 -29.62 1.43
C PHE A 322 -27.05 -30.92 2.24
N GLU A 323 -27.96 -31.84 1.92
CA GLU A 323 -27.99 -33.17 2.54
C GLU A 323 -26.74 -33.99 2.18
N ALA A 324 -26.26 -33.86 0.93
CA ALA A 324 -25.04 -34.52 0.49
C ALA A 324 -23.80 -33.95 1.20
N LEU A 325 -23.66 -32.62 1.27
CA LEU A 325 -22.57 -31.95 2.00
C LEU A 325 -22.53 -32.37 3.48
N LYS A 326 -23.69 -32.50 4.14
CA LYS A 326 -23.77 -33.00 5.52
C LYS A 326 -23.25 -34.42 5.65
N LYS A 327 -23.59 -35.31 4.71
CA LYS A 327 -23.11 -36.70 4.70
C LYS A 327 -21.60 -36.77 4.52
N ASP A 328 -21.02 -35.82 3.81
CA ASP A 328 -19.58 -35.71 3.58
C ASP A 328 -18.83 -35.03 4.75
N GLY A 329 -19.54 -34.65 5.81
CA GLY A 329 -18.94 -34.15 7.05
C GLY A 329 -18.87 -32.62 7.19
N PHE A 330 -19.43 -31.86 6.26
CA PHE A 330 -19.52 -30.40 6.41
C PHE A 330 -20.50 -30.02 7.53
N SER A 331 -20.06 -29.12 8.40
CA SER A 331 -20.86 -28.67 9.54
C SER A 331 -22.06 -27.83 9.10
N GLN A 332 -23.08 -27.77 9.95
CA GLN A 332 -24.26 -26.95 9.70
C GLN A 332 -23.92 -25.45 9.60
N GLU A 333 -22.88 -25.00 10.31
CA GLU A 333 -22.41 -23.60 10.25
C GLU A 333 -21.73 -23.29 8.92
N GLN A 334 -20.88 -24.20 8.40
CA GLN A 334 -20.29 -24.06 7.06
C GLN A 334 -21.35 -24.08 5.95
N ILE A 335 -22.44 -24.83 6.10
CA ILE A 335 -23.49 -24.88 5.07
C ILE A 335 -24.35 -23.61 5.11
N LYS A 336 -24.53 -22.98 6.28
CA LYS A 336 -25.33 -21.76 6.44
C LYS A 336 -24.71 -20.54 5.76
N THR A 337 -23.41 -20.53 5.53
CA THR A 337 -22.72 -19.43 4.83
C THR A 337 -22.99 -19.44 3.32
N ILE A 338 -23.60 -20.51 2.78
CA ILE A 338 -23.91 -20.63 1.36
C ILE A 338 -25.22 -19.91 1.02
N HIS A 339 -25.16 -18.96 0.08
CA HIS A 339 -26.31 -18.28 -0.48
C HIS A 339 -26.98 -19.13 -1.57
N ALA A 340 -27.95 -19.95 -1.17
CA ALA A 340 -28.65 -20.86 -2.07
C ALA A 340 -30.17 -20.95 -1.75
N PRO A 341 -31.07 -20.70 -2.72
CA PRO A 341 -30.80 -20.22 -4.07
C PRO A 341 -30.14 -18.84 -4.08
N ILE A 342 -29.16 -18.68 -4.96
CA ILE A 342 -28.40 -17.44 -5.13
C ILE A 342 -29.28 -16.26 -5.59
N GLY A 343 -28.94 -15.05 -5.14
CA GLY A 343 -29.53 -13.79 -5.54
C GLY A 343 -30.73 -13.36 -4.70
N LEU A 344 -31.02 -12.05 -4.73
CA LEU A 344 -32.15 -11.48 -4.00
C LEU A 344 -33.51 -11.96 -4.54
N LYS A 345 -34.51 -12.07 -3.67
CA LYS A 345 -35.85 -12.53 -4.06
C LYS A 345 -36.65 -11.43 -4.77
N ILE A 346 -36.25 -11.09 -6.00
CA ILE A 346 -36.88 -10.05 -6.84
C ILE A 346 -37.88 -10.61 -7.86
N GLY A 347 -38.11 -11.93 -7.87
CA GLY A 347 -39.02 -12.58 -8.82
C GLY A 347 -38.42 -12.82 -10.22
N ALA A 348 -37.09 -12.86 -10.33
CA ALA A 348 -36.36 -13.07 -11.58
C ALA A 348 -36.74 -14.37 -12.30
N ARG A 349 -36.81 -14.31 -13.64
CA ARG A 349 -37.21 -15.40 -14.53
C ARG A 349 -36.26 -15.58 -15.71
N THR A 350 -35.75 -14.50 -16.27
CA THR A 350 -34.80 -14.54 -17.41
C THR A 350 -33.35 -14.59 -16.94
N PRO A 351 -32.39 -15.05 -17.76
CA PRO A 351 -30.97 -15.01 -17.42
C PRO A 351 -30.48 -13.60 -17.04
N GLU A 352 -30.98 -12.56 -17.70
CA GLU A 352 -30.70 -11.16 -17.39
C GLU A 352 -31.22 -10.77 -16.00
N GLU A 353 -32.47 -11.09 -15.69
CA GLU A 353 -33.06 -10.79 -14.37
C GLU A 353 -32.36 -11.58 -13.25
N ILE A 354 -31.97 -12.83 -13.53
CA ILE A 354 -31.19 -13.65 -12.59
C ILE A 354 -29.82 -13.02 -12.36
N ALA A 355 -29.14 -12.55 -13.41
CA ALA A 355 -27.88 -11.85 -13.27
C ALA A 355 -28.01 -10.56 -12.43
N VAL A 356 -29.07 -9.76 -12.64
CA VAL A 356 -29.37 -8.58 -11.80
C VAL A 356 -29.61 -8.99 -10.34
N SER A 357 -30.36 -10.06 -10.12
CA SER A 357 -30.65 -10.61 -8.79
C SER A 357 -29.37 -11.02 -8.04
N ILE A 358 -28.45 -11.71 -8.73
CA ILE A 358 -27.16 -12.12 -8.18
C ILE A 358 -26.28 -10.88 -7.92
N ALA A 359 -26.16 -9.99 -8.90
CA ALA A 359 -25.38 -8.76 -8.76
C ALA A 359 -25.85 -7.89 -7.58
N ALA A 360 -27.17 -7.79 -7.36
CA ALA A 360 -27.73 -7.06 -6.23
C ALA A 360 -27.37 -7.70 -4.88
N GLU A 361 -27.36 -9.03 -4.78
CA GLU A 361 -26.90 -9.73 -3.57
C GLU A 361 -25.39 -9.57 -3.36
N LEU A 362 -24.58 -9.67 -4.43
CA LEU A 362 -23.14 -9.42 -4.38
C LEU A 362 -22.84 -8.00 -3.87
N ILE A 363 -23.56 -6.98 -4.33
CA ILE A 363 -23.43 -5.60 -3.81
C ILE A 363 -23.79 -5.54 -2.33
N GLN A 364 -24.88 -6.19 -1.92
CA GLN A 364 -25.31 -6.22 -0.52
C GLN A 364 -24.21 -6.81 0.37
N CYS A 365 -23.60 -7.94 -0.01
CA CYS A 365 -22.53 -8.56 0.74
C CYS A 365 -21.23 -7.74 0.67
N LYS A 366 -20.82 -7.29 -0.51
CA LYS A 366 -19.61 -6.48 -0.74
C LYS A 366 -19.59 -5.23 0.12
N ASN A 367 -20.69 -4.48 0.13
CA ASN A 367 -20.74 -3.19 0.82
C ASN A 367 -20.92 -3.30 2.34
N LEU A 368 -21.10 -4.51 2.89
CA LEU A 368 -21.04 -4.75 4.33
C LEU A 368 -19.59 -4.80 4.85
N GLY A 369 -18.62 -5.18 3.99
CA GLY A 369 -17.22 -5.38 4.38
C GLY A 369 -16.17 -4.58 3.59
N THR A 370 -16.48 -4.13 2.36
CA THR A 370 -15.50 -3.50 1.45
C THR A 370 -15.70 -1.99 1.39
N ILE A 371 -14.63 -1.22 1.63
CA ILE A 371 -14.62 0.26 1.54
C ILE A 371 -13.87 0.73 0.28
N SER A 372 -13.01 -0.10 -0.32
CA SER A 372 -12.18 0.31 -1.45
C SER A 372 -12.88 0.27 -2.82
N THR A 373 -12.47 1.20 -3.69
CA THR A 373 -12.68 1.11 -5.15
C THR A 373 -11.37 1.13 -5.95
N MET A 374 -10.25 0.80 -5.30
CA MET A 374 -8.91 0.74 -5.90
C MET A 374 -8.93 -0.11 -7.17
N THR A 375 -8.47 0.44 -8.29
CA THR A 375 -8.34 -0.31 -9.55
C THR A 375 -6.96 -0.96 -9.65
N LYS A 376 -6.84 -2.02 -10.44
CA LYS A 376 -5.53 -2.64 -10.74
C LYS A 376 -4.55 -1.64 -11.35
N GLU A 377 -5.03 -0.82 -12.29
CA GLU A 377 -4.25 0.25 -12.92
C GLU A 377 -3.71 1.26 -11.89
N LEU A 378 -4.52 1.65 -10.90
CA LEU A 378 -4.07 2.58 -9.84
C LEU A 378 -3.09 1.92 -8.86
N LEU A 379 -3.19 0.60 -8.66
CA LEU A 379 -2.25 -0.12 -7.81
C LEU A 379 -0.87 -0.31 -8.49
N GLU A 380 -0.88 -0.60 -9.79
CA GLU A 380 0.30 -0.97 -10.57
C GLU A 380 0.99 0.23 -11.23
N THR A 381 0.39 1.43 -11.19
CA THR A 381 0.97 2.62 -11.80
C THR A 381 2.17 3.14 -11.02
N ASP A 382 3.24 3.44 -11.75
CA ASP A 382 4.41 4.18 -11.27
C ASP A 382 4.36 5.67 -11.65
N GLN A 383 3.23 6.16 -12.16
CA GLN A 383 3.10 7.56 -12.53
C GLN A 383 3.08 8.48 -11.30
N ASN A 384 3.81 9.60 -11.42
CA ASN A 384 3.76 10.70 -10.48
C ASN A 384 2.50 11.55 -10.72
N GLY A 385 1.95 12.09 -9.64
CA GLY A 385 0.74 12.89 -9.73
C GLY A 385 0.18 13.29 -8.37
N LEU A 386 -1.08 13.70 -8.37
CA LEU A 386 -1.81 14.00 -7.14
C LEU A 386 -2.92 12.97 -6.95
N LEU A 387 -2.81 12.17 -5.89
CA LEU A 387 -3.83 11.24 -5.49
C LEU A 387 -4.92 11.96 -4.71
N CYS A 388 -6.16 11.83 -5.17
CA CYS A 388 -7.36 12.38 -4.57
C CYS A 388 -8.17 11.24 -3.96
N VAL A 389 -8.45 11.30 -2.66
CA VAL A 389 -9.19 10.26 -1.92
C VAL A 389 -10.41 10.85 -1.24
N ILE A 390 -11.59 10.24 -1.41
CA ILE A 390 -12.77 10.59 -0.59
C ILE A 390 -12.54 10.04 0.83
N THR A 391 -12.38 10.93 1.80
CA THR A 391 -12.16 10.54 3.21
C THR A 391 -13.42 10.62 4.05
N ASN A 392 -14.37 11.46 3.66
CA ASN A 392 -15.66 11.59 4.33
C ASN A 392 -16.75 11.98 3.33
N LYS A 393 -17.98 11.60 3.64
CA LYS A 393 -19.17 11.91 2.84
C LYS A 393 -20.39 12.05 3.71
N SER A 394 -21.23 13.03 3.38
CA SER A 394 -22.59 13.17 3.91
C SER A 394 -23.58 13.42 2.78
N GLY A 395 -24.79 12.88 2.90
CA GLY A 395 -25.80 12.97 1.84
C GLY A 395 -25.50 12.10 0.62
N SER A 396 -26.21 12.38 -0.48
CA SER A 396 -26.14 11.59 -1.71
C SER A 396 -24.94 12.02 -2.56
N SER A 397 -23.99 11.11 -2.75
CA SER A 397 -22.86 11.25 -3.70
C SER A 397 -22.64 9.92 -4.43
N PRO A 398 -22.14 9.91 -5.67
CA PRO A 398 -22.09 8.72 -6.51
C PRO A 398 -21.07 7.67 -6.03
N ARG A 399 -20.02 8.10 -5.31
CA ARG A 399 -18.98 7.23 -4.76
C ARG A 399 -18.86 7.36 -3.24
N GLY A 400 -18.20 6.38 -2.62
CA GLY A 400 -18.05 6.26 -1.16
C GLY A 400 -16.65 6.66 -0.67
N VAL A 401 -16.49 6.70 0.66
CA VAL A 401 -15.18 6.83 1.31
C VAL A 401 -14.23 5.74 0.78
N GLY A 402 -12.96 6.07 0.58
CA GLY A 402 -11.97 5.18 -0.02
C GLY A 402 -11.95 5.17 -1.55
N SER A 403 -12.81 5.96 -2.21
CA SER A 403 -12.71 6.16 -3.66
C SER A 403 -11.52 7.03 -4.02
N MET A 404 -10.78 6.61 -5.05
CA MET A 404 -9.51 7.21 -5.41
C MET A 404 -9.42 7.57 -6.89
N MET A 405 -8.73 8.67 -7.15
CA MET A 405 -8.39 9.17 -8.47
C MET A 405 -6.98 9.77 -8.43
N LEU A 406 -6.09 9.28 -9.29
CA LEU A 406 -4.77 9.87 -9.49
C LEU A 406 -4.81 10.79 -10.70
N VAL A 407 -4.46 12.06 -10.50
CA VAL A 407 -4.34 13.07 -11.55
C VAL A 407 -2.87 13.19 -11.93
N THR A 408 -2.52 12.81 -13.15
CA THR A 408 -1.14 12.82 -13.66
C THR A 408 -0.98 13.84 -14.79
N SER A 409 0.23 13.99 -15.35
CA SER A 409 0.44 14.82 -16.54
C SER A 409 -0.25 14.26 -17.79
N ASP A 410 -0.42 12.94 -17.83
CA ASP A 410 -0.84 12.21 -19.03
C ASP A 410 -2.34 11.90 -19.02
N GLY A 411 -3.00 12.06 -17.86
CA GLY A 411 -4.43 11.84 -17.73
C GLY A 411 -4.87 11.59 -16.29
N ILE A 412 -5.86 10.73 -16.15
CA ILE A 412 -6.50 10.39 -14.88
C ILE A 412 -6.62 8.87 -14.79
N ILE A 413 -6.28 8.33 -13.62
CA ILE A 413 -6.44 6.91 -13.30
C ILE A 413 -7.42 6.81 -12.12
N GLY A 414 -8.48 5.99 -12.27
CA GLY A 414 -9.53 5.88 -11.26
C GLY A 414 -10.59 7.00 -11.34
N SER A 415 -11.43 7.11 -10.32
CA SER A 415 -12.52 8.10 -10.26
C SER A 415 -13.01 8.27 -8.83
N ILE A 416 -13.34 9.50 -8.46
CA ILE A 416 -13.97 9.85 -7.18
C ILE A 416 -15.48 10.14 -7.33
N GLY A 417 -16.06 9.93 -8.51
CA GLY A 417 -17.51 9.95 -8.67
C GLY A 417 -18.04 10.54 -9.96
N GLY A 418 -17.17 11.14 -10.79
CA GLY A 418 -17.56 11.85 -11.99
C GLY A 418 -18.27 13.19 -11.73
N GLY A 419 -18.73 13.82 -12.81
CA GLY A 419 -19.50 15.05 -12.76
C GLY A 419 -18.70 16.30 -12.36
N ILE A 420 -19.39 17.28 -11.79
CA ILE A 420 -18.81 18.60 -11.46
C ILE A 420 -17.72 18.47 -10.39
N LEU A 421 -17.95 17.67 -9.35
CA LEU A 421 -16.97 17.45 -8.26
C LEU A 421 -15.64 16.97 -8.82
N GLU A 422 -15.66 15.93 -9.64
CA GLU A 422 -14.45 15.33 -10.20
C GLU A 422 -13.70 16.35 -11.06
N LYS A 423 -14.42 17.10 -11.92
CA LYS A 423 -13.84 18.17 -12.73
C LYS A 423 -13.15 19.25 -11.89
N THR A 424 -13.82 19.74 -10.83
CA THR A 424 -13.26 20.74 -9.92
C THR A 424 -12.00 20.22 -9.23
N VAL A 425 -12.05 18.99 -8.71
CA VAL A 425 -10.90 18.34 -8.06
C VAL A 425 -9.73 18.17 -9.02
N ILE A 426 -9.95 17.81 -10.30
CA ILE A 426 -8.89 17.71 -11.32
C ILE A 426 -8.24 19.07 -11.59
N GLU A 427 -9.03 20.14 -11.67
CA GLU A 427 -8.50 21.49 -11.91
C GLU A 427 -7.66 21.98 -10.74
N GLU A 428 -8.16 21.79 -9.51
CA GLU A 428 -7.46 22.19 -8.29
C GLU A 428 -6.22 21.34 -8.00
N ALA A 429 -6.25 20.06 -8.36
CA ALA A 429 -5.14 19.13 -8.19
C ALA A 429 -3.83 19.68 -8.78
N LYS A 430 -3.89 20.38 -9.92
CA LYS A 430 -2.72 20.96 -10.60
C LYS A 430 -1.95 21.98 -9.73
N SER A 431 -2.60 22.55 -8.73
CA SER A 431 -2.03 23.58 -7.85
C SER A 431 -1.54 23.04 -6.50
N LYS A 432 -1.98 21.86 -6.07
CA LYS A 432 -1.63 21.31 -4.76
C LYS A 432 -0.22 20.72 -4.80
N LYS A 433 0.59 21.04 -3.78
CA LYS A 433 1.97 20.56 -3.65
C LYS A 433 2.25 19.84 -2.33
N THR A 434 1.29 19.88 -1.42
CA THR A 434 1.40 19.31 -0.07
C THR A 434 0.10 18.60 0.27
N ILE A 435 0.15 17.72 1.27
CA ILE A 435 -1.04 17.03 1.76
C ILE A 435 -2.03 18.03 2.34
N CYS A 436 -3.23 18.07 1.77
CA CYS A 436 -4.32 18.93 2.23
C CYS A 436 -5.69 18.26 2.08
N LYS A 437 -6.65 18.72 2.87
CA LYS A 437 -8.04 18.27 2.82
C LYS A 437 -8.95 19.43 2.46
N GLU A 438 -9.90 19.20 1.57
CA GLU A 438 -10.90 20.19 1.21
C GLU A 438 -12.30 19.58 1.20
N THR A 439 -13.28 20.38 1.60
CA THR A 439 -14.69 19.96 1.64
C THR A 439 -15.46 20.64 0.53
N TYR A 440 -16.13 19.82 -0.28
CA TYR A 440 -16.96 20.28 -1.39
C TYR A 440 -18.42 20.04 -1.04
N ASP A 441 -19.21 21.11 -1.10
CA ASP A 441 -20.64 21.09 -0.82
C ASP A 441 -21.43 21.23 -2.11
N LEU A 442 -22.01 20.13 -2.59
CA LEU A 442 -22.80 20.09 -3.80
C LEU A 442 -24.29 20.41 -3.55
N SER A 443 -24.66 20.77 -2.31
CA SER A 443 -26.05 21.09 -1.94
C SER A 443 -26.44 22.56 -2.21
N ASN A 444 -25.48 23.43 -2.52
CA ASN A 444 -25.75 24.84 -2.78
C ASN A 444 -26.44 25.08 -4.14
N SER A 445 -27.51 25.86 -4.09
CA SER A 445 -28.57 26.03 -5.08
C SER A 445 -28.20 26.78 -6.38
N GLU A 446 -26.96 27.27 -6.54
CA GLU A 446 -26.49 27.81 -7.84
C GLU A 446 -26.12 26.69 -8.84
N SER A 447 -25.81 25.49 -8.33
CA SER A 447 -25.51 24.27 -9.10
C SER A 447 -26.73 23.69 -9.83
N ALA A 448 -27.94 24.16 -9.49
CA ALA A 448 -29.20 23.65 -10.01
C ALA A 448 -29.39 23.90 -11.53
N LYS A 449 -28.58 24.76 -12.14
CA LYS A 449 -28.62 25.05 -13.58
C LYS A 449 -27.95 23.99 -14.47
N LEU A 450 -27.19 23.04 -13.91
CA LEU A 450 -26.37 22.09 -14.68
C LEU A 450 -26.86 20.62 -14.66
N GLY A 451 -28.06 20.36 -14.14
CA GLY A 451 -28.82 19.14 -14.50
C GLY A 451 -28.40 17.80 -13.90
N MET A 452 -27.40 17.73 -13.00
CA MET A 452 -27.01 16.50 -12.31
C MET A 452 -26.60 16.81 -10.86
N ILE A 453 -27.55 16.79 -9.91
CA ILE A 453 -27.27 17.13 -8.50
C ILE A 453 -27.25 15.86 -7.64
N CYS A 454 -26.05 15.41 -7.30
CA CYS A 454 -25.84 14.64 -6.08
C CYS A 454 -25.63 15.65 -4.94
N GLY A 455 -26.66 15.91 -4.12
CA GLY A 455 -26.67 16.98 -3.11
C GLY A 455 -25.87 16.69 -1.82
N GLY A 456 -24.81 15.91 -1.90
CA GLY A 456 -23.97 15.54 -0.76
C GLY A 456 -22.76 16.45 -0.57
N LYS A 457 -22.16 16.39 0.62
CA LYS A 457 -20.84 16.97 0.90
C LYS A 457 -19.79 15.87 0.87
N ASN A 458 -18.64 16.15 0.24
CA ASN A 458 -17.52 15.22 0.18
C ASN A 458 -16.25 15.91 0.71
N GLU A 459 -15.49 15.22 1.56
CA GLU A 459 -14.13 15.62 1.94
C GLU A 459 -13.14 14.88 1.04
N ILE A 460 -12.29 15.63 0.34
CA ILE A 460 -11.24 15.10 -0.52
C ILE A 460 -9.89 15.37 0.13
N LEU A 461 -9.11 14.30 0.29
CA LEU A 461 -7.72 14.35 0.69
C LEU A 461 -6.85 14.31 -0.57
N PHE A 462 -5.98 15.30 -0.70
CA PHE A 462 -5.00 15.43 -1.77
C PHE A 462 -3.63 15.00 -1.26
N ILE A 463 -2.96 14.10 -1.98
CA ILE A 463 -1.66 13.54 -1.59
C ILE A 463 -0.74 13.59 -2.82
N PRO A 464 0.34 14.37 -2.80
CA PRO A 464 1.37 14.31 -3.84
C PRO A 464 2.03 12.93 -3.84
N ILE A 465 2.11 12.28 -4.99
CA ILE A 465 2.84 11.03 -5.17
C ILE A 465 4.06 11.32 -6.04
N HIS A 466 5.23 11.05 -5.46
CA HIS A 466 6.54 11.21 -6.09
C HIS A 466 7.27 9.87 -6.18
N GLU A 467 8.29 9.81 -7.03
CA GLU A 467 9.24 8.69 -7.15
C GLU A 467 10.05 8.45 -5.87
#